data_AF-A0A7J7NYH8-F1
#
_entry.id   AF-A0A7J7NYH8-F1
#
_cell.length_a   1.000
_cell.length_b   1.000
_cell.length_c   1.000
_cell.angle_alpha   90.00
_cell.angle_beta   90.00
_cell.angle_gamma   90.00
#
_symmetry.space_group_name_H-M   'P 1'
#
loop_
_entity.id
_entity.type
_entity.pdbx_description
1 polymer ?
#
loop_
_entity_poly.entity_id
_entity_poly.type
_entity_poly.pdbx_seq_one_letter_code
_entity_poly.pdbx_strand_id
1 'polypeptide(L)'
;MRSKKTKPLLLWLNGGPGCSSLAYGAMEELGLFRVHSDGKTLYHNPYSWNKVANVLFLESPVRVGFSYSNITSDYKNSGDQRNAAYNYAFLVNWLERFLEYKDRDFYISGECYAGHYVPELAHTILQHNNRANKTIINLKRRHHW
;
A
#
# COMPACT_ATOMS: atom_id res chain seq x y z
N MET A 1 -10.66 22.67 4.59
CA MET A 1 -10.42 21.35 3.95
C MET A 1 -8.99 21.31 3.42
N ARG A 2 -8.18 20.28 3.74
CA ARG A 2 -6.84 20.12 3.13
C ARG A 2 -7.00 19.84 1.64
N SER A 3 -6.25 20.57 0.80
CA SER A 3 -6.21 20.35 -0.66
C SER A 3 -5.70 18.94 -0.98
N LYS A 4 -6.12 18.34 -2.11
CA LYS A 4 -5.58 17.04 -2.58
C LYS A 4 -4.04 17.03 -2.61
N LYS A 5 -3.44 18.17 -2.94
CA LYS A 5 -1.97 18.37 -2.98
C LYS A 5 -1.28 18.33 -1.61
N THR A 6 -2.02 18.51 -0.51
CA THR A 6 -1.46 18.54 0.85
C THR A 6 -1.87 17.33 1.70
N LYS A 7 -2.71 16.44 1.17
CA LYS A 7 -3.07 15.19 1.85
C LYS A 7 -1.87 14.23 1.88
N PRO A 8 -1.70 13.43 2.95
CA PRO A 8 -0.65 12.41 3.01
C PRO A 8 -0.86 11.32 1.95
N LEU A 9 0.19 10.55 1.68
CA LEU A 9 0.10 9.30 0.93
C LEU A 9 -0.07 8.14 1.91
N LEU A 10 -1.03 7.26 1.66
CA LEU A 10 -1.32 6.09 2.47
C LEU A 10 -1.24 4.84 1.59
N LEU A 11 -0.33 3.94 1.91
CA LEU A 11 -0.35 2.58 1.38
C LEU A 11 -1.33 1.73 2.20
N TRP A 12 -2.25 1.04 1.51
CA TRP A 12 -3.13 0.04 2.09
C TRP A 12 -2.78 -1.37 1.61
N LEU A 13 -2.69 -2.30 2.56
CA LEU A 13 -2.40 -3.71 2.33
C LEU A 13 -3.47 -4.59 3.01
N ASN A 14 -4.19 -5.41 2.24
CA ASN A 14 -4.96 -6.51 2.82
C ASN A 14 -4.03 -7.72 3.13
N GLY A 15 -4.49 -8.57 4.04
CA GLY A 15 -3.72 -9.72 4.54
C GLY A 15 -3.95 -11.02 3.77
N GLY A 16 -4.45 -12.04 4.46
CA GLY A 16 -4.63 -13.41 3.96
C GLY A 16 -3.79 -14.41 4.77
N PRO A 17 -2.50 -14.65 4.42
CA PRO A 17 -1.70 -14.04 3.37
C PRO A 17 -2.22 -14.35 1.95
N GLY A 18 -2.17 -13.37 1.04
CA GLY A 18 -2.53 -13.55 -0.38
C GLY A 18 -3.87 -12.96 -0.83
N CYS A 19 -4.54 -12.18 0.02
CA CYS A 19 -5.77 -11.48 -0.33
C CYS A 19 -5.48 -10.19 -1.11
N SER A 20 -6.34 -9.85 -2.07
CA SER A 20 -6.18 -8.67 -2.91
C SER A 20 -6.57 -7.38 -2.18
N SER A 21 -5.65 -6.40 -2.16
CA SER A 21 -5.94 -5.06 -1.65
C SER A 21 -6.90 -4.25 -2.53
N LEU A 22 -6.99 -4.62 -3.82
CA LEU A 22 -7.96 -4.03 -4.73
C LEU A 22 -9.36 -4.59 -4.47
N ALA A 23 -9.49 -5.92 -4.36
CA ALA A 23 -10.76 -6.57 -4.12
C ALA A 23 -11.37 -6.14 -2.77
N TYR A 24 -10.62 -6.26 -1.69
CA TYR A 24 -11.12 -5.91 -0.36
C TYR A 24 -11.00 -4.40 -0.10
N GLY A 25 -9.78 -3.90 0.09
CA GLY A 25 -9.51 -2.51 0.45
C GLY A 25 -10.22 -1.49 -0.43
N ALA A 26 -10.04 -1.60 -1.75
CA ALA A 26 -10.55 -0.60 -2.67
C ALA A 26 -12.04 -0.75 -2.99
N MET A 27 -12.54 -1.98 -3.18
CA MET A 27 -13.90 -2.21 -3.67
C MET A 27 -14.91 -2.56 -2.57
N GLU A 28 -14.48 -3.09 -1.43
CA GLU A 28 -15.36 -3.58 -0.37
C GLU A 28 -15.17 -2.88 0.98
N GLU A 29 -14.06 -2.14 1.19
CA GLU A 29 -13.76 -1.49 2.48
C GLU A 29 -13.65 0.05 2.45
N LEU A 30 -12.52 0.63 2.06
CA LEU A 30 -12.25 2.06 2.27
C LEU A 30 -12.00 2.87 1.00
N GLY A 31 -12.01 2.21 -0.16
CA GLY A 31 -11.89 2.88 -1.45
C GLY A 31 -13.10 3.73 -1.83
N LEU A 32 -12.95 4.47 -2.93
CA LEU A 32 -13.91 5.47 -3.39
C LEU A 32 -15.23 4.86 -3.86
N PHE A 33 -15.20 3.62 -4.32
CA PHE A 33 -16.32 2.96 -4.96
C PHE A 33 -16.66 1.64 -4.27
N ARG A 34 -17.89 1.21 -4.52
CA ARG A 34 -18.44 -0.11 -4.20
C ARG A 34 -19.02 -0.72 -5.45
N VAL A 35 -19.01 -2.04 -5.55
CA VAL A 35 -19.66 -2.77 -6.63
C VAL A 35 -21.14 -2.99 -6.28
N HIS A 36 -22.04 -2.67 -7.20
CA HIS A 36 -23.45 -3.04 -7.06
C HIS A 36 -23.64 -4.56 -7.13
N SER A 37 -24.80 -5.05 -6.66
CA SER A 37 -25.13 -6.49 -6.70
C SER A 37 -25.20 -7.06 -8.12
N ASP A 38 -25.26 -6.21 -9.15
CA ASP A 38 -25.20 -6.62 -10.56
C ASP A 38 -23.80 -7.05 -11.01
N GLY A 39 -22.76 -6.79 -10.19
CA GLY A 39 -21.36 -7.07 -10.51
C GLY A 39 -20.80 -6.25 -11.68
N LYS A 40 -21.51 -5.21 -12.13
CA LYS A 40 -21.22 -4.47 -13.37
C LYS A 40 -21.13 -2.96 -13.17
N THR A 41 -21.84 -2.42 -12.18
CA THR A 41 -21.88 -0.97 -11.93
C THR A 41 -21.25 -0.62 -10.58
N LEU A 42 -20.79 0.63 -10.46
CA LEU A 42 -20.16 1.15 -9.25
C LEU A 42 -21.00 2.26 -8.64
N TYR A 43 -21.02 2.33 -7.31
CA TYR A 43 -21.54 3.48 -6.56
C TYR A 43 -20.49 4.07 -5.62
N HIS A 44 -20.65 5.35 -5.29
CA HIS A 44 -19.73 6.05 -4.41
C HIS A 44 -19.85 5.57 -2.95
N ASN A 45 -18.70 5.35 -2.31
CA ASN A 45 -18.59 5.16 -0.87
C ASN A 45 -18.51 6.54 -0.17
N PRO A 46 -19.53 6.96 0.60
CA PRO A 46 -19.52 8.24 1.30
C PRO A 46 -18.51 8.30 2.46
N TYR A 47 -17.92 7.18 2.88
CA TYR A 47 -16.94 7.13 3.98
C TYR A 47 -15.52 6.76 3.50
N SER A 48 -15.27 6.93 2.20
CA SER A 48 -14.00 6.62 1.57
C SER A 48 -12.82 7.40 2.16
N TRP A 49 -11.70 6.70 2.40
CA TRP A 49 -10.51 7.29 3.03
C TRP A 49 -9.77 8.26 2.12
N ASN A 50 -10.04 8.24 0.81
CA ASN A 50 -9.50 9.26 -0.10
C ASN A 50 -10.04 10.68 0.20
N LYS A 51 -11.08 10.80 1.04
CA LYS A 51 -11.51 12.09 1.61
C LYS A 51 -10.46 12.72 2.51
N VAL A 52 -9.57 11.95 3.12
CA VAL A 52 -8.56 12.44 4.08
C VAL A 52 -7.10 12.13 3.69
N ALA A 53 -6.86 11.15 2.82
CA ALA A 53 -5.53 10.80 2.30
C ALA A 53 -5.55 10.59 0.77
N ASN A 54 -4.38 10.45 0.16
CA ASN A 54 -4.24 9.82 -1.16
C ASN A 54 -3.93 8.35 -0.90
N VAL A 55 -4.81 7.43 -1.32
CA VAL A 55 -4.71 6.01 -0.95
C VAL A 55 -4.18 5.20 -2.13
N LEU A 56 -3.13 4.41 -1.87
CA LEU A 56 -2.52 3.47 -2.80
C LEU A 56 -2.84 2.05 -2.34
N PHE A 57 -3.60 1.32 -3.14
CA PHE A 57 -3.90 -0.10 -2.91
C PHE A 57 -2.88 -0.94 -3.66
N LEU A 58 -2.12 -1.77 -2.95
CA LEU A 58 -1.08 -2.60 -3.56
C LEU A 58 -1.47 -4.08 -3.46
N GLU A 59 -1.50 -4.75 -4.60
CA GLU A 59 -1.63 -6.20 -4.65
C GLU A 59 -0.26 -6.85 -4.42
N SER A 60 -0.14 -7.54 -3.29
CA SER A 60 1.11 -8.07 -2.78
C SER A 60 0.82 -9.26 -1.85
N PRO A 61 1.64 -10.32 -1.84
CA PRO A 61 2.86 -10.54 -2.64
C PRO A 61 2.59 -10.85 -4.13
N VAL A 62 3.65 -11.19 -4.87
CA VAL A 62 3.54 -11.85 -6.19
C VAL A 62 2.53 -13.00 -6.13
N ARG A 63 1.69 -13.15 -7.17
CA ARG A 63 0.52 -14.05 -7.30
C ARG A 63 -0.80 -13.46 -6.80
N VAL A 64 -0.80 -12.35 -6.07
CA VAL A 64 -2.04 -11.76 -5.56
C VAL A 64 -2.70 -10.91 -6.64
N GLY A 65 -3.95 -11.24 -6.96
CA GLY A 65 -4.76 -10.52 -7.94
C GLY A 65 -4.08 -10.41 -9.30
N PHE A 66 -3.77 -9.18 -9.71
CA PHE A 66 -3.09 -8.83 -10.95
C PHE A 66 -1.56 -8.78 -10.83
N SER A 67 -0.98 -8.95 -9.62
CA SER A 67 0.47 -9.02 -9.44
C SER A 67 1.02 -10.41 -9.81
N TYR A 68 1.93 -10.46 -10.78
CA TYR A 68 2.55 -11.71 -11.27
C TYR A 68 4.06 -11.58 -11.45
N SER A 69 4.72 -12.74 -11.60
CA SER A 69 6.14 -12.86 -11.98
C SER A 69 6.31 -13.83 -13.14
N ASN A 70 7.29 -13.55 -14.00
CA ASN A 70 7.71 -14.47 -15.05
C ASN A 70 8.71 -15.51 -14.54
N ILE A 71 9.15 -15.41 -13.27
CA ILE A 71 10.13 -16.31 -12.66
C ILE A 71 9.39 -17.32 -11.79
N THR A 72 9.39 -18.59 -12.20
CA THR A 72 8.64 -19.66 -11.52
C THR A 72 9.03 -19.84 -10.05
N SER A 73 10.29 -19.60 -9.69
CA SER A 73 10.76 -19.71 -8.30
C SER A 73 10.17 -18.63 -7.38
N ASP A 74 9.68 -17.51 -7.90
CA ASP A 74 9.01 -16.49 -7.09
C ASP A 74 7.73 -17.01 -6.43
N TYR A 75 7.05 -17.94 -7.10
CA TYR A 75 5.83 -18.56 -6.59
C TYR A 75 6.07 -19.64 -5.53
N LYS A 76 7.31 -20.14 -5.44
CA LYS A 76 7.72 -21.19 -4.48
C LYS A 76 8.41 -20.60 -3.24
N ASN A 77 9.11 -19.49 -3.42
CA ASN A 77 9.91 -18.85 -2.38
C ASN A 77 9.17 -17.63 -1.82
N SER A 78 8.09 -17.87 -1.06
CA SER A 78 7.33 -16.82 -0.35
C SER A 78 7.92 -16.56 1.04
N GLY A 79 7.77 -15.33 1.55
CA GLY A 79 8.08 -14.98 2.94
C GLY A 79 8.01 -13.48 3.20
N ASP A 80 7.78 -13.10 4.46
CA ASP A 80 7.52 -11.71 4.85
C ASP A 80 8.69 -10.78 4.51
N GLN A 81 9.93 -11.20 4.81
CA GLN A 81 11.13 -10.41 4.52
C GLN A 81 11.28 -10.13 3.01
N ARG A 82 11.05 -11.15 2.18
CA ARG A 82 11.10 -11.02 0.71
C ARG A 82 9.98 -10.12 0.20
N ASN A 83 8.78 -10.29 0.76
CA ASN A 83 7.64 -9.45 0.42
C ASN A 83 7.90 -7.97 0.75
N ALA A 84 8.45 -7.69 1.93
CA ALA A 84 8.82 -6.35 2.33
C ALA A 84 9.89 -5.73 1.40
N ALA A 85 10.88 -6.51 0.97
CA ALA A 85 11.87 -6.06 -0.01
C ALA A 85 11.23 -5.71 -1.38
N TYR A 86 10.29 -6.54 -1.87
CA TYR A 86 9.57 -6.24 -3.10
C TYR A 86 8.64 -5.04 -2.99
N ASN A 87 7.90 -4.91 -1.89
CA ASN A 87 7.04 -3.76 -1.64
C ASN A 87 7.86 -2.47 -1.50
N TYR A 88 9.05 -2.53 -0.87
CA TYR A 88 9.98 -1.41 -0.82
C TYR A 88 10.46 -1.02 -2.23
N ALA A 89 10.91 -1.98 -3.03
CA ALA A 89 11.34 -1.72 -4.41
C ALA A 89 10.20 -1.14 -5.27
N PHE A 90 8.98 -1.64 -5.10
CA PHE A 90 7.80 -1.06 -5.74
C PHE A 90 7.61 0.41 -5.33
N LEU A 91 7.63 0.72 -4.03
CA LEU A 91 7.42 2.09 -3.53
C LEU A 91 8.47 3.08 -4.04
N VAL A 92 9.75 2.69 -4.04
CA VAL A 92 10.83 3.54 -4.57
C VAL A 92 10.59 3.85 -6.05
N ASN A 93 10.32 2.82 -6.87
CA ASN A 93 10.05 3.01 -8.30
C ASN A 93 8.75 3.78 -8.57
N TRP A 94 7.73 3.57 -7.75
CA TRP A 94 6.46 4.29 -7.85
C TRP A 94 6.65 5.77 -7.55
N LEU A 95 7.42 6.13 -6.52
CA LEU A 95 7.71 7.52 -6.18
C LEU A 95 8.59 8.23 -7.21
N GLU A 96 9.47 7.51 -7.90
CA GLU A 96 10.22 8.06 -9.04
C GLU A 96 9.31 8.29 -10.27
N ARG A 97 8.25 7.49 -10.44
CA ARG A 97 7.24 7.72 -11.49
C ARG A 97 6.28 8.87 -11.14
N PHE A 98 5.90 9.00 -9.88
CA PHE A 98 4.93 9.98 -9.38
C PHE A 98 5.60 10.97 -8.43
N LEU A 99 6.46 11.82 -8.99
CA LEU A 99 7.30 12.77 -8.25
C LEU A 99 6.50 13.76 -7.38
N GLU A 100 5.23 14.01 -7.68
CA GLU A 100 4.35 14.87 -6.88
C GLU A 100 4.03 14.30 -5.48
N TYR A 101 4.31 13.01 -5.25
CA TYR A 101 4.21 12.36 -3.94
C TYR A 101 5.56 12.21 -3.23
N LYS A 102 6.67 12.56 -3.89
CA LYS A 102 7.98 12.60 -3.24
C LYS A 102 7.92 13.56 -2.05
N ASP A 103 8.59 13.19 -0.96
CA ASP A 103 8.63 13.90 0.32
C ASP A 103 7.29 14.05 1.07
N ARG A 104 6.16 13.59 0.51
CA ARG A 104 4.86 13.59 1.18
C ARG A 104 4.93 12.74 2.45
N ASP A 105 4.23 13.17 3.51
CA ASP A 105 3.99 12.29 4.66
C ASP A 105 3.40 10.97 4.19
N PHE A 106 4.12 9.88 4.45
CA PHE A 106 3.78 8.54 4.00
C PHE A 106 3.39 7.67 5.19
N TYR A 107 2.26 7.00 5.08
CA TYR A 107 1.77 6.05 6.09
C TYR A 107 1.54 4.70 5.44
N ILE A 108 1.69 3.65 6.24
CA ILE A 108 1.34 2.28 5.86
C ILE A 108 0.24 1.82 6.80
N SER A 109 -0.83 1.28 6.23
CA SER A 109 -1.93 0.67 6.97
C SER A 109 -2.35 -0.62 6.27
N GLY A 110 -3.12 -1.44 6.97
CA GLY A 110 -3.57 -2.71 6.48
C GLY A 110 -4.27 -3.49 7.57
N GLU A 111 -4.84 -4.63 7.18
CA GLU A 111 -5.62 -5.48 8.05
C GLU A 111 -5.24 -6.97 7.97
N CYS A 112 -5.71 -7.74 8.95
CA CYS A 112 -5.45 -9.18 9.06
C CYS A 112 -3.94 -9.48 9.07
N TYR A 113 -3.45 -10.38 8.21
CA TYR A 113 -2.03 -10.73 8.09
C TYR A 113 -1.15 -9.54 7.68
N ALA A 114 -1.72 -8.42 7.21
CA ALA A 114 -0.96 -7.20 7.04
C ALA A 114 -0.42 -6.65 8.38
N GLY A 115 -0.90 -7.15 9.53
CA GLY A 115 -0.24 -6.97 10.82
C GLY A 115 1.23 -7.44 10.84
N HIS A 116 1.62 -8.36 9.96
CA HIS A 116 3.02 -8.71 9.69
C HIS A 116 3.62 -7.81 8.58
N TYR A 117 2.90 -7.61 7.47
CA TYR A 117 3.42 -6.85 6.32
C TYR A 117 3.76 -5.39 6.63
N VAL A 118 2.89 -4.72 7.38
CA VAL A 118 3.02 -3.30 7.72
C VAL A 118 4.29 -3.02 8.53
N PRO A 119 4.54 -3.68 9.69
CA PRO A 119 5.76 -3.44 10.44
C PRO A 119 7.02 -3.92 9.72
N GLU A 120 6.97 -5.02 8.97
CA GLU A 120 8.13 -5.53 8.22
C GLU A 120 8.56 -4.54 7.12
N LEU A 121 7.59 -3.98 6.38
CA LEU A 121 7.85 -2.97 5.37
C LEU A 121 8.31 -1.64 6.00
N ALA A 122 7.69 -1.22 7.10
CA ALA A 122 8.12 -0.04 7.84
C ALA A 122 9.59 -0.17 8.29
N HIS A 123 9.96 -1.32 8.86
CA HIS A 123 11.32 -1.63 9.25
C HIS A 123 12.28 -1.56 8.05
N THR A 124 11.90 -2.19 6.93
CA THR A 124 12.68 -2.18 5.69
C THR A 124 12.94 -0.76 5.18
N ILE A 125 11.92 0.12 5.20
CA ILE A 125 12.06 1.53 4.80
C ILE A 125 13.05 2.26 5.71
N LEU A 126 12.91 2.11 7.03
CA LEU A 126 13.79 2.77 7.99
C LEU A 126 15.24 2.31 7.83
N GLN A 127 15.48 1.01 7.60
CA GLN A 127 16.81 0.49 7.33
C GLN A 127 17.43 1.13 6.08
N HIS A 128 16.68 1.27 4.98
CA HIS A 128 17.20 1.86 3.75
C HIS A 128 17.46 3.36 3.89
N ASN A 129 16.56 4.10 4.55
CA ASN A 129 16.78 5.51 4.86
C ASN A 129 18.07 5.70 5.68
N ASN A 130 18.26 4.90 6.74
CA ASN A 130 19.45 4.96 7.59
C ASN A 130 20.74 4.63 6.81
N ARG A 131 20.73 3.55 6.01
CA ARG A 131 21.89 3.16 5.17
C ARG A 131 22.25 4.23 4.14
N ALA A 132 21.26 4.92 3.59
CA ALA A 132 21.48 5.99 2.62
C ALA A 132 21.83 7.35 3.27
N ASN A 133 21.78 7.44 4.60
CA ASN A 133 21.92 8.67 5.37
C ASN A 133 21.01 9.81 4.84
N LYS A 134 19.80 9.46 4.38
CA LYS A 134 18.79 10.40 3.87
C LYS A 134 17.40 9.79 3.90
N THR A 135 16.37 10.64 3.90
CA THR A 135 14.98 10.22 3.77
C THR A 135 14.66 9.90 2.32
N ILE A 136 14.60 8.60 1.95
CA ILE A 136 14.13 8.15 0.64
C ILE A 136 12.60 8.15 0.61
N ILE A 137 12.00 7.61 1.67
CA ILE A 137 10.55 7.62 1.89
C ILE A 137 10.28 8.27 3.24
N ASN A 138 9.46 9.33 3.25
CA ASN A 138 9.10 10.10 4.46
C ASN A 138 8.04 9.37 5.29
N LEU A 139 8.40 8.18 5.79
CA LEU A 139 7.53 7.33 6.62
C LEU A 139 7.22 8.04 7.95
N LYS A 140 5.94 8.24 8.22
CA LYS A 140 5.42 8.77 9.47
C LYS A 140 4.74 7.68 10.29
N ARG A 141 4.88 7.80 11.61
CA ARG A 141 4.03 7.10 12.57
C ARG A 141 2.96 8.05 13.07
N ARG A 142 1.85 7.52 13.57
CA ARG A 142 0.86 8.34 14.26
C ARG A 142 1.47 8.89 15.55
N HIS A 143 1.64 10.21 15.63
CA HIS A 143 2.04 10.91 16.85
C HIS A 143 0.78 11.45 17.54
N HIS A 144 0.41 10.82 18.65
CA HIS A 144 -0.66 11.16 19.62
C HIS A 144 -2.13 11.11 19.13
N TRP A 145 -2.99 10.67 20.06
CA TRP A 145 -4.45 10.85 20.06
C TRP A 145 -4.77 12.08 20.90
#